data_AF-A0A1I4Y0V8-F1
#
_entry.id   AF-A0A1I4Y0V8-F1
#
_cell.length_a   1.000
_cell.length_b   1.000
_cell.length_c   1.000
_cell.angle_alpha   90.00
_cell.angle_beta   90.00
_cell.angle_gamma   90.00
#
_symmetry.space_group_name_H-M   'P 1'
#
loop_
_entity.id
_entity.type
_entity.pdbx_description
1 polymer ?
#
loop_
_entity_poly.entity_id
_entity_poly.type
_entity_poly.pdbx_seq_one_letter_code
_entity_poly.pdbx_strand_id
1 'polypeptide(L)' 'MKKLRYLDLYGYTQDEFDRWLESGINKKLRYAGKARRELDRGTVFTVYKDETRKLPRRRLREIRIAA' A
#
# COMPACT_ATOMS: atom_id res chain seq x y z
N MET A 1 8.19 -12.11 22.86
CA MET A 1 7.03 -11.48 22.18
C MET A 1 7.05 -11.86 20.70
N LYS A 2 6.08 -12.65 20.22
CA LYS A 2 5.97 -12.97 18.79
C LYS A 2 5.70 -11.66 18.03
N LYS A 3 6.59 -11.27 17.12
CA LYS A 3 6.35 -10.14 16.20
C LYS A 3 5.20 -10.56 15.27
N LEU A 4 4.01 -10.03 15.49
CA LEU A 4 2.88 -10.14 14.56
C LEU A 4 3.37 -9.61 13.20
N ARG A 5 3.33 -10.46 12.18
CA ARG A 5 3.74 -10.07 10.82
C ARG A 5 2.62 -9.24 10.19
N TYR A 6 2.93 -8.47 9.16
CA TYR A 6 1.92 -7.73 8.37
C TYR A 6 0.79 -8.63 7.84
N LEU A 7 1.12 -9.91 7.58
CA LEU A 7 0.19 -11.00 7.30
C LEU A 7 -0.86 -11.19 8.40
N ASP A 8 -0.46 -11.15 9.66
CA ASP A 8 -1.34 -11.39 10.81
C ASP A 8 -2.26 -10.19 11.11
N LEU A 9 -1.86 -8.97 10.71
CA LEU A 9 -2.58 -7.72 10.98
C LEU A 9 -3.57 -7.32 9.88
N TYR A 10 -3.23 -7.58 8.63
CA TYR A 10 -4.04 -7.12 7.48
C TYR A 10 -4.39 -8.23 6.49
N GLY A 11 -3.86 -9.44 6.67
CA GLY A 11 -4.14 -10.57 5.78
C GLY A 11 -3.56 -10.42 4.38
N TYR A 12 -2.55 -9.56 4.19
CA TYR A 12 -1.84 -9.38 2.92
C TYR A 12 -0.52 -10.12 2.94
N THR A 13 -0.21 -10.81 1.85
CA THR A 13 1.15 -11.27 1.57
C THR A 13 2.07 -10.09 1.27
N GLN A 14 3.38 -10.31 1.38
CA GLN A 14 4.35 -9.27 1.05
C GLN A 14 4.23 -8.80 -0.41
N ASP A 15 4.05 -9.74 -1.35
CA ASP A 15 3.91 -9.42 -2.77
C ASP A 15 2.66 -8.59 -3.08
N GLU A 16 1.53 -8.89 -2.45
CA GLU A 16 0.31 -8.09 -2.60
C GLU A 16 0.54 -6.66 -2.10
N PHE A 17 1.18 -6.52 -0.94
CA PHE A 17 1.49 -5.21 -0.38
C PHE A 17 2.46 -4.41 -1.27
N ASP A 18 3.50 -5.06 -1.79
CA ASP A 18 4.50 -4.41 -2.65
C ASP A 18 3.88 -3.93 -3.98
N ARG A 19 3.04 -4.75 -4.63
CA ARG A 19 2.29 -4.34 -5.83
C ARG A 19 1.37 -3.16 -5.57
N TRP A 20 0.76 -3.12 -4.40
CA TRP A 20 -0.14 -2.02 -4.01
C TRP A 20 0.63 -0.74 -3.75
N LEU A 21 1.75 -0.85 -3.03
CA LEU A 21 2.63 0.27 -2.77
C LEU A 21 3.17 0.86 -4.08
N GLU A 22 3.58 0.00 -5.02
CA GLU A 22 4.03 0.43 -6.34
C GLU A 22 2.92 1.16 -7.11
N SER A 23 1.69 0.65 -7.09
CA SER A 23 0.53 1.31 -7.71
C SER A 23 0.23 2.68 -7.08
N GLY A 24 0.28 2.77 -5.74
CA GLY A 24 0.11 4.02 -5.01
C GLY A 24 1.20 5.05 -5.34
N ILE A 25 2.46 4.62 -5.44
CA ILE A 25 3.59 5.45 -5.81
C ILE A 25 3.41 5.97 -7.23
N ASN A 26 3.12 5.09 -8.19
CA ASN A 26 2.88 5.45 -9.58
C ASN A 26 1.72 6.44 -9.72
N LYS A 27 0.65 6.28 -8.95
CA LYS A 27 -0.47 7.23 -8.94
C LYS A 27 -0.05 8.60 -8.42
N LYS A 28 0.72 8.66 -7.34
CA LYS A 28 1.18 9.91 -6.74
C LYS A 28 2.17 10.65 -7.63
N LEU A 29 3.07 9.91 -8.29
CA LEU A 29 3.97 10.44 -9.32
C LEU A 29 3.20 11.02 -10.51
N ARG A 30 2.22 10.29 -11.05
CA ARG A 30 1.35 10.78 -12.13
C ARG A 30 0.61 12.05 -11.74
N TYR A 31 0.05 12.11 -10.53
CA TYR A 31 -0.66 13.29 -10.05
C TYR A 31 0.26 14.49 -9.86
N ALA A 32 1.49 14.26 -9.40
CA ALA A 32 2.50 15.31 -9.24
C ALA A 32 3.19 15.71 -10.56
N GLY A 33 2.91 15.04 -11.67
CA GLY A 33 3.62 15.25 -12.95
C GLY A 33 5.10 14.85 -12.92
N LYS A 34 5.51 14.06 -11.93
CA LYS A 34 6.92 13.70 -11.69
C LYS A 34 7.29 12.39 -12.34
N ALA A 35 8.52 12.30 -12.86
CA ALA A 35 9.06 11.03 -13.32
C ALA A 35 9.39 10.11 -12.15
N ARG A 36 9.39 8.78 -12.38
CA ARG A 36 9.79 7.78 -11.36
C ARG A 36 11.23 7.97 -10.87
N ARG A 37 12.07 8.65 -11.65
CA ARG A 37 13.45 9.03 -11.29
C ARG A 37 13.50 10.14 -10.24
N GLU A 38 12.43 10.93 -10.11
CA GLU A 38 12.28 11.98 -9.10
C GLU A 38 11.59 11.46 -7.83
N LEU A 39 11.51 10.14 -7.68
CA LEU A 39 10.91 9.51 -6.51
C LEU A 39 11.81 9.72 -5.29
N ASP A 40 11.44 10.69 -4.45
CA ASP A 40 12.11 10.93 -3.19
C ASP A 40 11.55 10.01 -2.08
N ARG A 41 12.39 9.81 -1.06
CA ARG A 41 12.07 8.95 0.09
C ARG A 41 10.81 9.41 0.83
N GLY A 42 10.60 10.72 0.94
CA GLY A 42 9.42 11.31 1.59
C GLY A 42 8.14 10.98 0.85
N THR A 43 8.15 11.02 -0.48
CA THR A 43 7.02 10.57 -1.30
C THR A 43 6.70 9.10 -1.04
N VAL A 44 7.70 8.22 -1.01
CA VAL A 44 7.53 6.79 -0.70
C VAL A 44 6.90 6.59 0.68
N PHE A 45 7.44 7.22 1.72
CA PHE A 45 6.89 7.11 3.08
C PHE A 45 5.47 7.66 3.20
N THR A 46 5.16 8.73 2.48
CA THR A 46 3.81 9.31 2.50
C THR A 46 2.82 8.36 1.83
N VAL A 47 3.17 7.77 0.68
CA VAL A 47 2.33 6.73 0.02
C VAL A 47 2.16 5.53 0.95
N TYR A 48 3.24 5.06 1.55
CA TYR A 48 3.21 3.95 2.49
C TYR A 48 2.22 4.20 3.62
N LYS A 49 2.27 5.38 4.26
CA LYS A 49 1.34 5.79 5.32
C LYS A 49 -0.09 5.93 4.84
N ASP A 50 -0.30 6.45 3.63
CA ASP A 50 -1.63 6.63 3.04
C ASP A 50 -2.28 5.29 2.68
N GLU A 51 -1.53 4.36 2.08
CA GLU A 51 -2.05 3.05 1.67
C GLU A 51 -2.23 2.10 2.86
N THR A 52 -1.31 2.09 3.83
CA THR A 52 -1.46 1.29 5.06
C THR A 52 -2.73 1.63 5.85
N ARG A 53 -3.13 2.91 5.87
CA ARG A 53 -4.41 3.35 6.49
C ARG A 53 -5.65 2.83 5.77
N LYS A 54 -5.55 2.47 4.49
CA LYS A 54 -6.67 1.99 3.66
C LYS A 54 -6.79 0.47 3.65
N LEU A 55 -5.74 -0.26 4.05
CA LEU A 55 -5.70 -1.73 4.01
C LEU A 55 -6.90 -2.40 4.71
N PRO A 56 -7.29 -2.03 5.96
CA PRO A 56 -8.40 -2.71 6.63
C PRO A 56 -9.73 -2.57 5.89
N ARG A 57 -9.99 -1.37 5.36
CA ARG A 57 -11.25 -1.05 4.65
C ARG A 57 -11.31 -1.74 3.30
N ARG A 58 -10.20 -1.79 2.57
CA ARG A 58 -10.12 -2.49 1.28
C ARG A 58 -10.30 -3.99 1.46
N ARG A 59 -9.63 -4.61 2.44
CA ARG A 59 -9.76 -6.06 2.68
C ARG A 59 -11.19 -6.43 3.06
N LEU A 60 -11.83 -5.63 3.91
CA LEU A 60 -13.25 -5.79 4.24
C LEU A 60 -14.15 -5.75 2.98
N ARG A 61 -13.83 -4.85 2.03
CA ARG A 61 -14.57 -4.75 0.76
C ARG A 61 -14.29 -5.92 -0.18
N GLU A 62 -13.06 -6.40 -0.27
CA GLU A 62 -12.70 -7.58 -1.06
C GLU A 62 -13.39 -8.84 -0.54
N ILE A 63 -13.34 -9.08 0.77
CA ILE A 63 -14.05 -10.20 1.42
C ILE A 63 -15.56 -10.11 1.16
N ARG A 64 -16.14 -8.90 1.24
CA ARG A 64 -17.56 -8.69 1.00
C ARG A 64 -17.99 -8.86 -0.47
N ILE A 65 -17.08 -8.68 -1.43
CA ILE A 65 -17.35 -8.90 -2.86
C ILE A 65 -17.10 -10.37 -3.24
N ALA A 66 -16.19 -11.04 -2.55
CA ALA A 66 -15.84 -12.44 -2.79
C ALA A 66 -16.75 -13.45 -2.07
N ALA A 67 -17.62 -12.99 -1.16
CA ALA A 67 -18.66 -13.78 -0.50
C ALA A 67 -19.98 -13.65 -1.26
#